data_AF-A0A740TVR3-F1
#
_entry.id   AF-A0A740TVR3-F1
#
_cell.length_a   1.000
_cell.length_b   1.000
_cell.length_c   1.000
_cell.angle_alpha   90.00
_cell.angle_beta   90.00
_cell.angle_gamma   90.00
#
_symmetry.space_group_name_H-M   'P 1'
#
loop_
_entity.id
_entity.type
_entity.pdbx_description
1 polymer ?
#
loop_
_entity_poly.entity_id
_entity_poly.type
_entity_poly.pdbx_seq_one_letter_code
_entity_poly.pdbx_strand_id
1 'polypeptide(L)'
;MEESYIRVKETINGYERLLNIIEQHQGNDGICRLSKKKISSLFGISYTGTLKKLNFLMKYGLIEQDGGGFTRTEKDVILHTPLSLIIRILLLVSKRPDVFSSFKQQAELLGETYENVQTAWGFHGYFFGSKYPNDNQMEVLKENGLK
;
A
#
# COMPACT_ATOMS: atom_id res chain seq x y z
N MET A 1 -16.40 -2.10 11.75
CA MET A 1 -14.96 -2.11 12.05
C MET A 1 -14.30 -3.45 11.68
N GLU A 2 -14.93 -4.58 11.95
CA GLU A 2 -14.38 -5.92 11.63
C GLU A 2 -14.10 -6.15 10.13
N GLU A 3 -15.02 -5.76 9.24
CA GLU A 3 -14.79 -5.87 7.78
C GLU A 3 -13.61 -5.03 7.27
N SER A 4 -13.46 -3.80 7.76
CA SER A 4 -12.34 -2.93 7.36
C SER A 4 -11.00 -3.52 7.80
N TYR A 5 -10.94 -4.09 9.01
CA TYR A 5 -9.76 -4.80 9.49
C TYR A 5 -9.41 -6.00 8.60
N ILE A 6 -10.41 -6.79 8.21
CA ILE A 6 -10.22 -7.91 7.28
C ILE A 6 -9.65 -7.41 5.94
N ARG A 7 -10.22 -6.36 5.33
CA ARG A 7 -9.74 -5.82 4.04
C ARG A 7 -8.31 -5.29 4.11
N VAL A 8 -7.94 -4.61 5.19
CA VAL A 8 -6.56 -4.14 5.40
C VAL A 8 -5.62 -5.34 5.48
N LYS A 9 -5.94 -6.32 6.33
CA LYS A 9 -5.14 -7.53 6.54
C LYS A 9 -4.98 -8.34 5.25
N GLU A 10 -6.05 -8.57 4.51
CA GLU A 10 -6.01 -9.27 3.22
C GLU A 10 -5.17 -8.54 2.18
N THR A 11 -5.22 -7.20 2.17
CA THR A 11 -4.44 -6.40 1.23
C THR A 11 -2.95 -6.51 1.50
N ILE A 12 -2.54 -6.37 2.76
CA ILE A 12 -1.14 -6.51 3.19
C ILE A 12 -0.66 -7.93 2.94
N ASN A 13 -1.42 -8.94 3.40
CA ASN A 13 -1.10 -10.35 3.18
C ASN A 13 -0.97 -10.69 1.69
N GLY A 14 -1.78 -10.06 0.83
CA GLY A 14 -1.69 -10.24 -0.62
C GLY A 14 -0.38 -9.71 -1.20
N TYR A 15 0.18 -8.63 -0.68
CA TYR A 15 1.50 -8.14 -1.08
C TYR A 15 2.62 -9.01 -0.51
N GLU A 16 2.57 -9.34 0.77
CA GLU A 16 3.55 -10.22 1.43
C GLU A 16 3.63 -11.60 0.78
N ARG A 17 2.49 -12.21 0.45
CA ARG A 17 2.46 -13.50 -0.23
C ARG A 17 3.13 -13.44 -1.60
N LEU A 18 3.00 -12.32 -2.31
CA LEU A 18 3.66 -12.14 -3.61
C LEU A 18 5.18 -11.95 -3.45
N LEU A 19 5.62 -11.22 -2.42
CA LEU A 19 7.04 -11.12 -2.04
C LEU A 19 7.62 -12.49 -1.68
N ASN A 20 6.90 -13.28 -0.89
CA ASN A 20 7.31 -14.63 -0.51
C ASN A 20 7.40 -15.58 -1.71
N ILE A 21 6.49 -15.47 -2.69
CA ILE A 21 6.61 -16.24 -3.95
C ILE A 21 7.90 -15.89 -4.68
N ILE A 22 8.25 -14.60 -4.74
CA ILE A 22 9.49 -14.14 -5.38
C ILE A 22 10.69 -14.74 -4.64
N GLU A 23 10.77 -14.55 -3.32
CA GLU A 23 11.86 -15.03 -2.47
C GLU A 23 12.06 -16.55 -2.55
N GLN A 24 10.98 -17.33 -2.41
CA GLN A 24 11.04 -18.80 -2.43
C GLN A 24 11.47 -19.39 -3.79
N HIS A 25 11.49 -18.57 -4.84
CA HIS A 25 11.87 -18.99 -6.19
C HIS A 25 13.07 -18.19 -6.74
N GLN A 26 13.86 -17.57 -5.86
CA GLN A 26 15.14 -16.98 -6.22
C GLN A 26 16.16 -18.10 -6.55
N GLY A 27 17.00 -17.84 -7.56
CA GLY A 27 18.19 -18.65 -7.80
C GLY A 27 19.31 -18.35 -6.78
N ASN A 28 20.45 -19.00 -6.94
CA ASN A 28 21.63 -18.76 -6.10
C ASN A 28 22.17 -17.32 -6.17
N ASP A 29 21.78 -16.58 -7.21
CA ASP A 29 22.11 -15.17 -7.41
C ASP A 29 21.08 -14.21 -6.81
N GLY A 30 20.07 -14.73 -6.08
CA GLY A 30 19.02 -13.92 -5.49
C GLY A 30 17.95 -13.44 -6.49
N ILE A 31 17.97 -13.91 -7.75
CA ILE A 31 17.03 -13.45 -8.78
C ILE A 31 15.94 -14.50 -9.02
N CYS A 32 14.67 -14.09 -8.85
CA CYS A 32 13.52 -14.88 -9.22
C CYS A 32 13.24 -14.75 -10.73
N ARG A 33 13.50 -15.83 -11.49
CA ARG A 33 13.29 -15.86 -12.96
C ARG A 33 11.95 -16.44 -13.38
N LEU A 34 10.99 -16.58 -12.46
CA LEU A 34 9.65 -17.00 -12.82
C LEU A 34 9.02 -15.98 -13.77
N SER A 35 8.39 -16.48 -14.83
CA SER A 35 7.58 -15.61 -15.68
C SER A 35 6.42 -15.03 -14.87
N LYS A 36 5.98 -13.82 -15.22
CA LYS A 36 4.79 -13.18 -14.62
C LYS A 36 3.55 -14.09 -14.66
N LYS A 37 3.42 -14.93 -15.71
CA LYS A 37 2.34 -15.92 -15.84
C LYS A 37 2.44 -17.01 -14.77
N LYS A 38 3.65 -17.55 -14.54
CA LYS A 38 3.87 -18.56 -13.50
C LYS A 38 3.68 -18.00 -12.10
N ILE A 39 4.16 -16.78 -11.85
CA ILE A 39 3.90 -16.05 -10.60
C ILE A 39 2.39 -15.92 -10.37
N SER A 40 1.61 -15.51 -11.38
CA SER A 40 0.16 -15.40 -11.25
C SER A 40 -0.53 -16.73 -10.96
N SER A 41 -0.05 -17.82 -11.58
CA SER A 41 -0.58 -19.17 -11.32
C SER A 41 -0.32 -19.62 -9.88
N LEU A 42 0.87 -19.35 -9.34
CA LEU A 42 1.22 -19.65 -7.95
C LEU A 42 0.46 -18.74 -6.97
N PHE A 43 0.28 -17.48 -7.34
CA PHE A 43 -0.39 -16.49 -6.50
C PHE A 43 -1.91 -16.71 -6.45
N GLY A 44 -2.51 -17.41 -7.42
CA GLY A 44 -3.90 -17.86 -7.35
C GLY A 44 -4.95 -16.77 -7.60
N ILE A 45 -4.57 -15.65 -8.25
CA ILE A 45 -5.53 -14.65 -8.74
C ILE A 45 -5.34 -14.40 -10.24
N SER A 46 -6.20 -13.57 -10.83
CA SER A 46 -6.13 -13.20 -12.24
C SER A 46 -4.77 -12.59 -12.62
N TYR A 47 -4.32 -12.86 -13.84
CA TYR A 47 -3.07 -12.32 -14.38
C TYR A 47 -2.98 -10.80 -14.24
N THR A 48 -4.05 -10.08 -14.61
CA THR A 48 -4.14 -8.62 -14.47
C THR A 48 -4.03 -8.16 -13.02
N GLY A 49 -4.68 -8.88 -12.08
CA GLY A 49 -4.57 -8.58 -10.65
C GLY A 49 -3.15 -8.75 -10.13
N THR A 50 -2.48 -9.84 -10.52
CA THR A 50 -1.07 -10.10 -10.20
C THR A 50 -0.17 -9.01 -10.75
N LEU A 51 -0.35 -8.62 -12.02
CA LEU A 51 0.46 -7.56 -12.64
C LEU A 51 0.30 -6.21 -11.92
N LYS A 52 -0.94 -5.84 -11.54
CA LYS A 52 -1.17 -4.60 -10.77
C LYS A 52 -0.41 -4.62 -9.44
N LYS A 53 -0.39 -5.76 -8.75
CA LYS A 53 0.36 -5.92 -7.49
C LYS A 53 1.88 -5.92 -7.70
N LEU A 54 2.39 -6.60 -8.73
CA LEU A 54 3.82 -6.54 -9.08
C LEU A 54 4.25 -5.11 -9.40
N ASN A 55 3.46 -4.38 -10.19
CA ASN A 55 3.75 -2.98 -10.53
C ASN A 55 3.72 -2.08 -9.29
N PHE A 56 2.81 -2.35 -8.34
CA PHE A 56 2.78 -1.65 -7.06
C PHE A 56 4.07 -1.91 -6.26
N LEU A 57 4.48 -3.17 -6.12
CA LEU A 57 5.71 -3.55 -5.42
C LEU A 57 6.95 -2.93 -6.08
N MET A 58 7.02 -2.90 -7.41
CA MET A 58 8.11 -2.24 -8.16
C MET A 58 8.09 -0.73 -7.96
N LYS A 59 6.91 -0.09 -8.05
CA LYS A 59 6.76 1.37 -7.90
C LYS A 59 7.32 1.86 -6.56
N TYR A 60 7.07 1.11 -5.49
CA TYR A 60 7.55 1.46 -4.15
C TYR A 60 8.89 0.78 -3.80
N GLY A 61 9.50 0.11 -4.78
CA GLY A 61 10.83 -0.49 -4.69
C GLY A 61 10.93 -1.60 -3.64
N LEU A 62 9.84 -2.34 -3.41
CA LEU A 62 9.85 -3.56 -2.60
C LEU A 62 10.42 -4.75 -3.39
N ILE A 63 10.31 -4.67 -4.72
CA ILE A 63 11.00 -5.55 -5.64
C ILE A 63 11.66 -4.72 -6.73
N GLU A 64 12.74 -5.24 -7.29
CA GLU A 64 13.46 -4.66 -8.41
C GLU A 64 13.47 -5.64 -9.58
N GLN A 65 13.58 -5.11 -10.81
CA GLN A 65 13.69 -5.93 -12.00
C GLN A 65 15.16 -5.95 -12.45
N ASP A 66 15.82 -7.09 -12.30
CA ASP A 66 17.23 -7.29 -12.66
C ASP A 66 17.45 -8.65 -13.33
N GLY A 67 18.43 -8.74 -14.25
CA GLY A 67 18.83 -9.99 -14.89
C GLY A 67 17.70 -10.74 -15.61
N GLY A 68 16.64 -10.05 -16.04
CA GLY A 68 15.44 -10.64 -16.64
C GLY A 68 14.43 -11.24 -15.65
N GLY A 69 14.62 -11.05 -14.34
CA GLY A 69 13.76 -11.55 -13.26
C GLY A 69 13.41 -10.47 -12.23
N PHE A 70 13.06 -10.89 -11.02
CA PHE A 70 12.73 -10.02 -9.89
C PHE A 70 13.59 -10.33 -8.67
N THR A 71 13.99 -9.30 -7.94
CA THR A 71 14.69 -9.41 -6.66
C THR A 71 13.84 -8.76 -5.58
N ARG A 72 13.62 -9.45 -4.45
CA ARG A 72 12.98 -8.88 -3.26
C ARG A 72 13.98 -7.97 -2.54
N THR A 73 13.52 -6.82 -2.07
CA THR A 73 14.27 -5.93 -1.18
C THR A 73 13.86 -6.14 0.28
N GLU A 74 14.62 -5.59 1.22
CA GLU A 74 14.33 -5.62 2.67
C GLU A 74 13.22 -4.64 3.11
N LYS A 75 12.52 -3.99 2.16
CA LYS A 75 11.49 -3.00 2.48
C LYS A 75 10.19 -3.64 2.96
N ASP A 76 9.68 -3.13 4.07
CA ASP A 76 8.36 -3.48 4.62
C ASP A 76 7.19 -2.87 3.82
N VAL A 77 6.12 -3.66 3.61
CA VAL A 77 4.91 -3.27 2.87
C VAL A 77 4.19 -2.09 3.50
N ILE A 78 4.09 -2.01 4.81
CA ILE A 78 3.34 -0.94 5.49
C ILE A 78 4.18 0.35 5.47
N LEU A 79 5.46 0.26 5.80
CA LEU A 79 6.34 1.41 5.98
C LEU A 79 6.73 2.09 4.67
N HIS A 80 6.91 1.32 3.59
CA HIS A 80 7.45 1.86 2.33
C HIS A 80 6.39 2.10 1.26
N THR A 81 5.11 1.92 1.59
CA THR A 81 4.01 2.17 0.66
C THR A 81 3.03 3.18 1.24
N PRO A 82 2.09 3.72 0.44
CA PRO A 82 1.10 4.68 0.92
C PRO A 82 0.11 4.15 1.97
N LEU A 83 0.25 2.91 2.45
CA LEU A 83 -0.56 2.35 3.53
C LEU A 83 -0.33 3.11 4.84
N SER A 84 0.92 3.36 5.23
CA SER A 84 1.24 4.16 6.43
C SER A 84 0.85 5.64 6.28
N LEU A 85 0.84 6.13 5.04
CA LEU A 85 0.47 7.51 4.71
C LEU A 85 -1.01 7.82 5.06
N ILE A 86 -1.88 6.82 5.07
CA ILE A 86 -3.30 6.99 5.44
C ILE A 86 -3.42 7.63 6.83
N ILE A 87 -2.69 7.11 7.82
CA ILE A 87 -2.75 7.62 9.20
C ILE A 87 -2.26 9.06 9.27
N ARG A 88 -1.16 9.37 8.58
CA ARG A 88 -0.58 10.73 8.53
C ARG A 88 -1.53 11.74 7.89
N ILE A 89 -2.20 11.35 6.81
CA ILE A 89 -3.23 12.16 6.14
C ILE A 89 -4.42 12.41 7.08
N LEU A 90 -4.91 11.37 7.75
CA LEU A 90 -6.05 11.48 8.66
C LEU A 90 -5.74 12.41 9.84
N LEU A 91 -4.53 12.32 10.41
CA LEU A 91 -4.07 13.23 11.46
C LEU A 91 -3.94 14.68 10.94
N LEU A 92 -3.41 14.87 9.73
CA LEU A 92 -3.31 16.18 9.11
C LEU A 92 -4.70 16.81 8.94
N VAL A 93 -5.66 16.08 8.37
CA VAL A 93 -7.02 16.58 8.13
C VAL A 93 -7.77 16.85 9.44
N SER A 94 -7.51 16.07 10.49
CA SER A 94 -8.08 16.33 11.82
C SER A 94 -7.60 17.67 12.40
N LYS A 95 -6.32 18.01 12.21
CA LYS A 95 -5.71 19.26 12.69
C LYS A 95 -5.95 20.45 11.75
N ARG A 96 -6.07 20.19 10.46
CA ARG A 96 -6.26 21.17 9.38
C ARG A 96 -7.37 20.73 8.43
N PRO A 97 -8.65 20.86 8.82
CA PRO A 97 -9.76 20.43 7.97
C PRO A 97 -9.83 21.16 6.62
N ASP A 98 -9.26 22.38 6.54
CA ASP A 98 -9.18 23.20 5.34
C ASP A 98 -8.44 22.52 4.18
N VAL A 99 -7.47 21.65 4.48
CA VAL A 99 -6.66 20.99 3.43
C VAL A 99 -7.30 19.71 2.90
N PHE A 100 -8.43 19.28 3.45
CA PHE A 100 -9.08 18.01 3.11
C PHE A 100 -9.41 17.88 1.62
N SER A 101 -9.88 18.96 0.99
CA SER A 101 -10.26 18.96 -0.43
C SER A 101 -9.07 19.07 -1.39
N SER A 102 -7.86 19.28 -0.88
CA SER A 102 -6.66 19.54 -1.69
C SER A 102 -5.57 18.51 -1.44
N PHE A 103 -5.51 17.47 -2.30
CA PHE A 103 -4.42 16.50 -2.29
C PHE A 103 -3.05 17.14 -2.52
N LYS A 104 -3.00 18.26 -3.28
CA LYS A 104 -1.77 19.01 -3.50
C LYS A 104 -1.26 19.63 -2.19
N GLN A 105 -2.12 20.30 -1.43
CA GLN A 105 -1.73 20.87 -0.13
C GLN A 105 -1.37 19.79 0.88
N GLN A 106 -2.08 18.66 0.89
CA GLN A 106 -1.73 17.52 1.73
C GLN A 106 -0.35 16.96 1.39
N ALA A 107 -0.03 16.82 0.10
CA ALA A 107 1.28 16.37 -0.37
C ALA A 107 2.40 17.31 0.06
N GLU A 108 2.21 18.62 -0.14
CA GLU A 108 3.16 19.66 0.29
C GLU A 108 3.40 19.63 1.81
N LEU A 109 2.33 19.52 2.62
CA LEU A 109 2.44 19.52 4.08
C LEU A 109 3.02 18.21 4.65
N LEU A 110 2.87 17.09 3.95
CA LEU A 110 3.39 15.79 4.37
C LEU A 110 4.77 15.48 3.78
N GLY A 111 5.30 16.33 2.88
CA GLY A 111 6.53 16.03 2.15
C GLY A 111 6.40 14.80 1.25
N GLU A 112 5.21 14.58 0.70
CA GLU A 112 4.87 13.41 -0.12
C GLU A 112 4.56 13.83 -1.56
N THR A 113 4.47 12.86 -2.46
CA THR A 113 3.98 13.13 -3.82
C THR A 113 2.46 13.21 -3.85
N TYR A 114 1.93 13.98 -4.79
CA TYR A 114 0.49 14.06 -5.05
C TYR A 114 -0.11 12.67 -5.33
N GLU A 115 0.60 11.84 -6.09
CA GLU A 115 0.19 10.48 -6.44
C GLU A 115 0.14 9.55 -5.23
N ASN A 116 1.05 9.69 -4.27
CA ASN A 116 1.06 8.90 -3.04
C ASN A 116 -0.14 9.27 -2.16
N VAL A 117 -0.44 10.57 -2.03
CA VAL A 117 -1.62 11.05 -1.30
C VAL A 117 -2.91 10.53 -1.94
N GLN A 118 -3.03 10.61 -3.27
CA GLN A 118 -4.16 10.03 -3.99
C GLN A 118 -4.28 8.52 -3.76
N THR A 119 -3.16 7.80 -3.83
CA THR A 119 -3.14 6.34 -3.63
C THR A 119 -3.57 5.98 -2.21
N ALA A 120 -3.10 6.71 -1.20
CA ALA A 120 -3.49 6.51 0.20
C ALA A 120 -5.00 6.73 0.40
N TRP A 121 -5.58 7.80 -0.17
CA TRP A 121 -7.03 8.00 -0.15
C TRP A 121 -7.81 6.91 -0.89
N GLY A 122 -7.25 6.38 -1.99
CA GLY A 122 -7.81 5.22 -2.68
C GLY A 122 -7.89 3.98 -1.78
N PHE A 123 -6.81 3.70 -1.03
CA PHE A 123 -6.82 2.64 -0.03
C PHE A 123 -7.81 2.90 1.10
N HIS A 124 -7.86 4.12 1.64
CA HIS A 124 -8.85 4.48 2.65
C HIS A 124 -10.28 4.19 2.16
N GLY A 125 -10.64 4.66 0.96
CA GLY A 125 -11.95 4.40 0.36
C GLY A 125 -12.27 2.91 0.24
N TYR A 126 -11.29 2.11 -0.18
CA TYR A 126 -11.44 0.66 -0.30
C TYR A 126 -11.63 -0.04 1.06
N PHE A 127 -10.86 0.35 2.09
CA PHE A 127 -10.89 -0.27 3.41
C PHE A 127 -12.13 0.10 4.22
N PHE A 128 -12.54 1.38 4.16
CA PHE A 128 -13.56 1.91 5.04
C PHE A 128 -14.92 2.12 4.34
N GLY A 129 -15.00 1.84 3.03
CA GLY A 129 -16.25 1.93 2.26
C GLY A 129 -16.70 3.37 1.97
N SER A 130 -15.97 4.36 2.48
CA SER A 130 -16.18 5.76 2.22
C SER A 130 -14.85 6.44 1.95
N LYS A 131 -14.87 7.37 0.99
CA LYS A 131 -13.75 8.29 0.78
C LYS A 131 -13.53 9.20 2.01
N TYR A 132 -14.56 9.34 2.83
CA TYR A 132 -14.63 10.24 3.98
C TYR A 132 -14.55 9.45 5.29
N PRO A 133 -13.70 9.86 6.25
CA PRO A 133 -13.83 9.37 7.61
C PRO A 133 -15.20 9.77 8.16
N ASN A 134 -15.91 8.83 8.79
CA ASN A 134 -17.14 9.16 9.51
C ASN A 134 -16.82 9.85 10.85
N ASP A 135 -17.84 10.42 11.49
CA ASP A 135 -17.69 11.18 12.74
C ASP A 135 -16.96 10.38 13.82
N ASN A 136 -17.26 9.08 13.95
CA ASN A 136 -16.60 8.19 14.90
C ASN A 136 -15.10 8.02 14.58
N GLN A 137 -14.71 7.93 13.31
CA GLN A 137 -13.30 7.85 12.91
C GLN A 137 -12.56 9.16 13.23
N MET A 138 -13.23 10.30 13.04
CA MET A 138 -12.67 11.61 13.39
C MET A 138 -12.53 11.79 14.90
N GLU A 139 -13.46 11.26 15.69
CA GLU A 139 -13.42 11.30 17.15
C GLU A 139 -12.26 10.47 17.71
N VAL A 140 -12.08 9.24 17.24
CA VAL A 140 -10.95 8.37 17.61
C VAL A 140 -9.59 9.03 17.29
N LEU A 141 -9.47 9.71 16.15
CA LEU A 141 -8.24 10.42 15.77
C LEU A 141 -7.96 11.65 16.64
N LYS A 142 -9.00 12.30 17.17
CA LYS A 142 -8.87 13.42 18.10
C LYS A 142 -8.48 12.93 19.50
N GLU A 143 -9.06 11.82 19.95
CA GLU A 143 -8.77 11.22 21.26
C GLU A 143 -7.38 10.58 21.33
N ASN A 144 -6.92 9.98 20.24
CA ASN A 144 -5.64 9.25 20.15
C ASN A 144 -4.54 10.01 19.42
N GLY A 145 -4.81 11.26 19.01
CA GLY A 145 -3.83 12.17 18.44
C GLY A 145 -2.86 12.67 19.51
N LEU A 146 -1.93 11.82 19.94
CA LEU A 146 -0.72 12.05 20.74
C LEU A 146 -0.68 13.39 21.51
N LYS A 147 -0.84 13.29 22.83
CA LYS A 147 -0.12 14.17 23.77
C LYS A 147 1.39 14.00 23.58
#